data_AF-A0A6G1Q4X6-F1
#
_entry.id   AF-A0A6G1Q4X6-F1
#
_cell.length_a   1.000
_cell.length_b   1.000
_cell.length_c   1.000
_cell.angle_alpha   90.00
_cell.angle_beta   90.00
_cell.angle_gamma   90.00
#
_symmetry.space_group_name_H-M   'P 1'
#
loop_
_entity.id
_entity.type
_entity.pdbx_description
1 polymer ?
#
loop_
_entity_poly.entity_id
_entity_poly.type
_entity_poly.pdbx_seq_one_letter_code
_entity_poly.pdbx_strand_id
1 'polypeptide(L)'
;MATIRFETTSGPWPCRIATSERAQLKEEEADKSDWDPDKLLQCPFDKNHQIRACRFPYHLIKCRKNHPKLASELKTCPFNARHLLPKHELKHHMETCADRISMGNEDGGPTNEYCKWQVPVTTWVNPNMTEDWDNEVDDDAPPFVWGVNTTLNQRLETRPINNLHPNFRAPSTLPWSGTKP
;
A
#
# COMPACT_ATOMS: atom_id res chain seq x y z
N MET A 1 -39.25 44.17 -40.05
CA MET A 1 -39.14 43.32 -41.25
C MET A 1 -37.74 43.50 -41.81
N ALA A 2 -36.86 42.51 -41.61
CA ALA A 2 -35.52 42.48 -42.19
C ALA A 2 -35.24 41.04 -42.61
N THR A 3 -35.15 40.84 -43.92
CA THR A 3 -34.93 39.55 -44.57
C THR A 3 -33.45 39.38 -44.80
N ILE A 4 -32.86 38.30 -44.28
CA ILE A 4 -31.52 37.86 -44.65
C ILE A 4 -31.56 36.38 -45.02
N ARG A 5 -31.03 36.10 -46.21
CA ARG A 5 -31.09 34.85 -46.96
C ARG A 5 -29.97 33.92 -46.51
N PHE A 6 -30.26 32.62 -46.48
CA PHE A 6 -29.27 31.55 -46.34
C PHE A 6 -28.72 31.21 -47.73
N GLU A 7 -27.40 31.26 -47.92
CA GLU A 7 -26.74 30.66 -49.06
C GLU A 7 -25.90 29.47 -48.61
N THR A 8 -26.32 28.30 -49.08
CA THR A 8 -25.61 27.03 -49.05
C THR A 8 -24.83 26.94 -50.36
N THR A 9 -23.51 26.77 -50.32
CA THR A 9 -22.78 26.31 -51.51
C THR A 9 -21.81 25.19 -51.13
N SER A 10 -22.08 24.04 -51.73
CA SER A 10 -21.29 22.82 -51.69
C SER A 10 -20.49 22.72 -52.98
N GLY A 11 -19.17 22.54 -52.90
CA GLY A 11 -18.36 22.14 -54.06
C GLY A 11 -16.84 22.32 -53.86
N PRO A 12 -15.99 21.50 -54.50
CA PRO A 12 -14.80 20.94 -53.86
C PRO A 12 -13.43 21.37 -54.43
N TRP A 13 -12.39 21.16 -53.60
CA TRP A 13 -10.96 20.94 -53.92
C TRP A 13 -10.08 22.15 -54.30
N PRO A 14 -8.73 22.08 -54.16
CA PRO A 14 -7.87 20.94 -53.77
C PRO A 14 -6.89 21.21 -52.60
N CYS A 15 -6.40 20.13 -52.02
CA CYS A 15 -5.19 20.09 -51.20
C CYS A 15 -3.99 20.75 -51.91
N ARG A 16 -3.23 21.57 -51.20
CA ARG A 16 -1.75 21.50 -51.19
C ARG A 16 -1.15 22.20 -49.97
N ILE A 17 -0.22 21.46 -49.39
CA ILE A 17 0.58 21.68 -48.20
C ILE A 17 1.61 22.79 -48.44
N ALA A 18 1.83 23.65 -47.45
CA ALA A 18 3.15 24.19 -47.11
C ALA A 18 3.12 24.76 -45.67
N THR A 19 3.61 23.95 -44.74
CA THR A 19 4.55 24.34 -43.67
C THR A 19 4.38 25.73 -43.04
N SER A 20 3.79 25.73 -41.84
CA SER A 20 4.27 26.56 -40.74
C SER A 20 4.31 25.67 -39.50
N GLU A 21 5.45 25.04 -39.27
CA GLU A 21 5.81 24.43 -37.98
C GLU A 21 5.70 25.50 -36.90
N ARG A 22 4.54 25.57 -36.25
CA ARG A 22 4.47 26.09 -34.90
C ARG A 22 4.79 24.93 -33.99
N ALA A 23 6.09 24.72 -33.79
CA ALA A 23 6.63 23.92 -32.71
C ALA A 23 6.06 24.47 -31.39
N GLN A 24 4.98 23.88 -30.92
CA GLN A 24 4.50 24.03 -29.57
C GLN A 24 5.22 22.96 -28.75
N LEU A 25 6.51 23.20 -28.54
CA LEU A 25 7.26 22.61 -27.44
C LEU A 25 6.64 23.15 -26.18
N LYS A 26 5.62 22.46 -25.66
CA LYS A 26 5.16 22.68 -24.29
C LYS A 26 6.04 21.79 -23.42
N GLU A 27 7.22 22.34 -23.13
CA GLU A 27 7.98 22.17 -21.89
C GLU A 27 7.76 20.83 -21.20
N GLU A 28 8.62 19.87 -21.55
CA GLU A 28 8.88 18.68 -20.74
C GLU A 28 9.64 19.10 -19.47
N GLU A 29 8.93 19.72 -18.53
CA GLU A 29 9.40 19.81 -17.15
C GLU A 29 9.06 18.48 -16.46
N ALA A 30 9.91 17.48 -16.70
CA ALA A 30 9.91 16.23 -15.95
C ALA A 30 10.41 16.50 -14.53
N ASP A 31 9.51 17.03 -13.69
CA ASP A 31 9.74 17.24 -12.27
C ASP A 31 9.98 15.88 -11.58
N LYS A 32 11.26 15.61 -11.33
CA LYS A 32 11.75 14.48 -10.55
C LYS A 32 11.43 14.71 -9.08
N SER A 33 10.19 14.42 -8.68
CA SER A 33 9.81 13.66 -7.47
C SER A 33 8.38 13.98 -7.01
N ASP A 34 7.38 13.75 -7.85
CA ASP A 34 5.97 13.78 -7.41
C ASP A 34 5.53 12.40 -6.92
N TRP A 35 6.09 11.92 -5.81
CA TRP A 35 5.51 10.79 -5.09
C TRP A 35 4.43 11.29 -4.12
N ASP A 36 3.34 11.87 -4.65
CA ASP A 36 2.18 12.24 -3.84
C ASP A 36 1.51 10.97 -3.27
N PRO A 37 1.53 10.76 -1.93
CA PRO A 37 0.93 9.58 -1.30
C PRO A 37 -0.60 9.55 -1.41
N ASP A 38 -1.24 10.69 -1.60
CA ASP A 38 -2.69 10.84 -1.69
C ASP A 38 -3.20 10.75 -3.14
N LYS A 39 -2.31 10.77 -4.13
CA LYS A 39 -2.62 10.56 -5.54
C LYS A 39 -3.44 9.29 -5.75
N LEU A 40 -4.57 9.42 -6.43
CA LEU A 40 -5.46 8.30 -6.73
C LEU A 40 -4.95 7.52 -7.95
N LEU A 41 -4.77 6.22 -7.75
CA LEU A 41 -4.41 5.23 -8.78
C LEU A 41 -5.61 4.31 -9.04
N GLN A 42 -5.84 4.01 -10.31
CA GLN A 42 -6.89 3.09 -10.72
C GLN A 42 -6.45 1.62 -10.54
N CYS A 43 -7.32 0.76 -10.01
CA CYS A 43 -7.00 -0.65 -9.83
C CYS A 43 -7.02 -1.42 -11.16
N PRO A 44 -6.03 -2.32 -11.43
CA PRO A 44 -6.03 -3.15 -12.62
C PRO A 44 -7.09 -4.26 -12.63
N PHE A 45 -7.59 -4.67 -11.46
CA PHE A 45 -8.61 -5.72 -11.35
C PHE A 45 -10.03 -5.18 -11.54
N ASP A 46 -10.26 -3.91 -11.22
CA ASP A 46 -11.57 -3.26 -11.33
C ASP A 46 -11.39 -1.75 -11.62
N LYS A 47 -11.97 -1.30 -12.73
CA LYS A 47 -11.88 0.09 -13.19
C LYS A 47 -12.61 1.07 -12.28
N ASN A 48 -13.55 0.60 -11.46
CA ASN A 48 -14.34 1.43 -10.55
C ASN A 48 -13.58 1.78 -9.27
N HIS A 49 -12.46 1.10 -8.99
CA HIS A 49 -11.64 1.38 -7.81
C HIS A 49 -10.59 2.44 -8.12
N GLN A 50 -10.70 3.59 -7.43
CA GLN A 50 -9.67 4.61 -7.33
C GLN A 50 -9.11 4.62 -5.90
N ILE A 51 -7.81 4.37 -5.75
CA ILE A 51 -7.18 4.11 -4.46
C ILE A 51 -5.94 4.98 -4.34
N ARG A 52 -5.76 5.61 -3.18
CA ARG A 52 -4.55 6.40 -2.88
C ARG A 52 -3.28 5.57 -3.04
N ALA A 53 -2.22 6.18 -3.56
CA ALA A 53 -0.94 5.54 -3.82
C ALA A 53 -0.39 4.82 -2.58
N CYS A 54 -0.48 5.45 -1.41
CA CYS A 54 -0.05 4.86 -0.13
C CYS A 54 -0.81 3.57 0.26
N ARG A 55 -2.08 3.42 -0.16
CA ARG A 55 -2.91 2.25 0.15
C ARG A 55 -2.97 1.23 -0.98
N PHE A 56 -2.41 1.55 -2.13
CA PHE A 56 -2.49 0.73 -3.34
C PHE A 56 -1.97 -0.70 -3.13
N PRO A 57 -0.78 -0.93 -2.53
CA PRO A 57 -0.27 -2.29 -2.33
C PRO A 57 -1.21 -3.15 -1.47
N TYR A 58 -1.72 -2.59 -0.39
CA TYR A 58 -2.67 -3.27 0.49
C TYR A 58 -4.00 -3.58 -0.22
N HIS A 59 -4.48 -2.65 -1.05
CA HIS A 59 -5.67 -2.85 -1.87
C HIS A 59 -5.47 -4.01 -2.84
N LEU A 60 -4.34 -4.08 -3.56
CA LEU A 60 -4.08 -5.14 -4.52
C LEU A 60 -4.15 -6.54 -3.89
N ILE A 61 -3.61 -6.72 -2.67
CA ILE A 61 -3.66 -8.01 -1.96
C ILE A 61 -5.11 -8.45 -1.69
N LYS A 62 -5.98 -7.51 -1.29
CA LYS A 62 -7.39 -7.79 -1.00
C LYS A 62 -8.20 -7.98 -2.27
N CYS A 63 -8.07 -7.05 -3.22
CA CYS A 63 -8.82 -7.06 -4.48
C CYS A 63 -8.51 -8.31 -5.32
N ARG A 64 -7.24 -8.76 -5.32
CA ARG A 64 -6.83 -10.01 -5.99
C ARG A 64 -7.65 -11.23 -5.55
N LYS A 65 -8.06 -11.31 -4.28
CA LYS A 65 -8.87 -12.43 -3.76
C LYS A 65 -10.28 -12.44 -4.37
N ASN A 66 -10.82 -11.27 -4.70
CA ASN A 66 -12.15 -11.13 -5.27
C ASN A 66 -12.18 -11.33 -6.80
N HIS A 67 -11.03 -11.21 -7.47
CA HIS A 67 -10.91 -11.35 -8.93
C HIS A 67 -9.94 -12.48 -9.32
N PRO A 68 -10.27 -13.76 -9.03
CA PRO A 68 -9.34 -14.88 -9.22
C PRO A 68 -8.94 -15.11 -10.68
N LYS A 69 -9.80 -14.79 -11.64
CA LYS A 69 -9.51 -14.93 -13.08
C LYS A 69 -8.34 -14.03 -13.50
N LEU A 70 -8.48 -12.72 -13.29
CA LEU A 70 -7.43 -11.74 -13.58
C LEU A 70 -6.18 -11.94 -12.70
N ALA A 71 -6.36 -12.36 -11.45
CA ALA A 71 -5.25 -12.71 -10.56
C ALA A 71 -4.38 -13.86 -11.07
N SER A 72 -4.95 -14.75 -11.89
CA SER A 72 -4.20 -15.84 -12.49
C SER A 72 -3.35 -15.39 -13.69
N GLU A 73 -3.75 -14.31 -14.37
CA GLU A 73 -3.10 -13.78 -15.57
C GLU A 73 -2.01 -12.75 -15.22
N LEU A 74 -2.28 -11.93 -14.20
CA LEU A 74 -1.39 -10.88 -13.72
C LEU A 74 -0.48 -11.37 -12.59
N LYS A 75 0.79 -10.95 -12.64
CA LYS A 75 1.81 -11.20 -11.64
C LYS A 75 2.38 -9.87 -11.14
N THR A 76 2.76 -9.86 -9.87
CA THR A 76 3.35 -8.69 -9.22
C THR A 76 4.85 -8.65 -9.49
N CYS A 77 5.38 -7.46 -9.78
CA CYS A 77 6.83 -7.25 -9.92
C CYS A 77 7.56 -7.52 -8.59
N PRO A 78 8.74 -8.16 -8.60
CA PRO A 78 9.57 -8.33 -7.40
C PRO A 78 10.08 -7.02 -6.80
N PHE A 79 10.26 -5.98 -7.62
CA PHE A 79 10.88 -4.71 -7.20
C PHE A 79 9.87 -3.67 -6.70
N ASN A 80 8.65 -3.68 -7.24
CA ASN A 80 7.58 -2.77 -6.82
C ASN A 80 6.22 -3.46 -6.81
N ALA A 81 5.60 -3.54 -5.63
CA ALA A 81 4.33 -4.20 -5.43
C ALA A 81 3.15 -3.55 -6.18
N ARG A 82 3.31 -2.32 -6.68
CA ARG A 82 2.30 -1.62 -7.50
C ARG A 82 2.27 -2.10 -8.95
N HIS A 83 3.38 -2.66 -9.45
CA HIS A 83 3.44 -3.13 -10.82
C HIS A 83 2.78 -4.51 -10.95
N LEU A 84 1.73 -4.57 -11.76
CA LEU A 84 1.00 -5.78 -12.11
C LEU A 84 1.09 -5.98 -13.62
N LEU A 85 1.65 -7.12 -14.02
CA LEU A 85 2.01 -7.40 -15.41
C LEU A 85 1.51 -8.80 -15.80
N PRO A 86 1.14 -9.01 -17.07
CA PRO A 86 0.92 -10.36 -17.58
C PRO A 86 2.14 -11.26 -17.37
N LYS A 87 1.90 -12.55 -17.12
CA LYS A 87 2.97 -13.56 -16.91
C LYS A 87 4.09 -13.53 -17.96
N HIS A 88 3.74 -13.31 -19.22
CA HIS A 88 4.70 -13.34 -20.33
C HIS A 88 5.57 -12.07 -20.39
N GLU A 89 5.04 -10.92 -19.96
CA GLU A 89 5.76 -9.64 -19.96
C GLU A 89 6.65 -9.46 -18.71
N LEU A 90 6.39 -10.24 -17.65
CA LEU A 90 7.12 -10.12 -16.39
C LEU A 90 8.64 -10.21 -16.56
N LYS A 91 9.13 -11.12 -17.41
CA LYS A 91 10.57 -11.29 -17.65
C LYS A 91 11.19 -10.04 -18.26
N HIS A 92 10.55 -9.49 -19.29
CA HIS A 92 11.02 -8.26 -19.93
C HIS A 92 10.95 -7.07 -18.97
N HIS A 93 9.88 -6.97 -18.18
CA HIS A 93 9.77 -5.93 -17.16
C HIS A 93 10.89 -6.02 -16.12
N MET A 94 11.30 -7.22 -15.70
CA MET A 94 12.39 -7.35 -14.73
C MET A 94 13.72 -6.76 -15.24
N GLU A 95 13.94 -6.71 -16.56
CA GLU A 95 15.13 -6.13 -17.18
C GLU A 95 15.02 -4.60 -17.30
N THR A 96 13.80 -4.06 -17.44
CA THR A 96 13.52 -2.65 -17.75
C THR A 96 12.84 -1.87 -16.62
N CYS A 97 12.59 -2.49 -15.47
CA CYS A 97 11.85 -1.88 -14.36
C CYS A 97 12.61 -0.65 -13.81
N ALA A 98 11.93 0.50 -13.75
CA ALA A 98 12.48 1.74 -13.18
C ALA A 98 12.83 1.62 -11.68
N ASP A 99 12.10 0.77 -10.94
CA ASP A 99 12.36 0.52 -9.52
C ASP A 99 13.42 -0.57 -9.28
N ARG A 100 14.00 -1.14 -10.35
CA ARG A 100 15.11 -2.07 -10.20
C ARG A 100 16.32 -1.28 -9.73
N ILE A 101 16.68 -1.44 -8.46
CA ILE A 101 17.95 -0.94 -7.93
C ILE A 101 19.06 -1.70 -8.64
N SER A 102 19.72 -1.05 -9.60
CA SER A 102 20.97 -1.55 -10.16
C SER A 102 22.00 -1.50 -9.04
N MET A 103 22.36 -2.66 -8.47
CA MET A 103 23.65 -2.78 -7.80
C MET A 103 24.68 -2.28 -8.80
N GLY A 104 25.34 -1.16 -8.51
CA GLY A 104 26.39 -0.64 -9.36
C GLY A 104 27.40 -1.75 -9.58
N ASN A 105 27.69 -2.07 -10.83
CA ASN A 105 28.91 -2.80 -11.15
C ASN A 105 30.06 -1.83 -10.82
N GLU A 106 30.49 -1.81 -9.57
CA GLU A 106 31.85 -1.41 -9.25
C GLU A 106 32.74 -2.59 -9.62
N ASP A 107 33.54 -2.36 -10.65
CA ASP A 107 34.43 -3.33 -11.26
C ASP A 107 35.45 -3.86 -10.24
N GLY A 108 35.42 -5.17 -9.94
CA GLY A 108 36.53 -5.83 -9.24
C GLY A 108 36.22 -7.10 -8.46
N GLY A 109 35.89 -8.22 -9.13
CA GLY A 109 36.09 -9.56 -8.56
C GLY A 109 35.03 -10.60 -8.95
N PRO A 110 35.40 -11.80 -9.46
CA PRO A 110 34.45 -12.74 -9.99
C PRO A 110 34.00 -13.79 -8.97
N THR A 111 32.83 -14.34 -9.27
CA THR A 111 32.25 -15.62 -8.84
C THR A 111 31.45 -15.64 -7.55
N ASN A 112 30.14 -15.83 -7.74
CA ASN A 112 29.37 -16.90 -7.11
C ASN A 112 29.75 -17.26 -5.67
N GLU A 113 29.65 -16.29 -4.78
CA GLU A 113 29.46 -16.57 -3.38
C GLU A 113 28.17 -15.91 -2.98
N TYR A 114 27.18 -16.77 -2.69
CA TYR A 114 26.16 -16.56 -1.67
C TYR A 114 26.40 -15.25 -0.92
N CYS A 115 25.44 -14.32 -0.92
CA CYS A 115 25.41 -13.28 0.09
C CYS A 115 25.19 -13.97 1.44
N LYS A 116 26.24 -14.61 1.96
CA LYS A 116 26.32 -15.15 3.29
C LYS A 116 26.32 -13.89 4.13
N TRP A 117 25.13 -13.50 4.55
CA TRP A 117 24.97 -12.48 5.57
C TRP A 117 25.66 -13.04 6.82
N GLN A 118 26.95 -12.72 6.95
CA GLN A 118 27.76 -13.18 8.06
C GLN A 118 27.38 -12.27 9.20
N VAL A 119 26.39 -12.69 10.00
CA VAL A 119 26.11 -12.04 11.28
C VAL A 119 27.41 -12.17 12.08
N PRO A 120 28.06 -11.07 12.48
CA PRO A 120 29.14 -11.18 13.43
C PRO A 120 28.56 -11.85 14.67
N VAL A 121 29.03 -13.07 14.96
CA VAL A 121 28.67 -13.75 16.20
C VAL A 121 29.31 -12.92 17.31
N THR A 122 28.51 -12.07 17.93
CA THR A 122 28.95 -11.20 19.00
C THR A 122 29.02 -12.08 20.25
N THR A 123 30.20 -12.18 20.88
CA THR A 123 30.36 -12.86 22.18
C THR A 123 29.87 -12.01 23.35
N TRP A 124 29.23 -10.87 23.07
CA TRP A 124 28.65 -10.00 24.08
C TRP A 124 27.53 -10.76 24.80
N VAL A 125 27.77 -11.04 26.07
CA VAL A 125 26.77 -11.55 27.00
C VAL A 125 26.38 -10.37 27.88
N ASN A 126 25.09 -10.21 28.10
CA ASN A 126 24.57 -9.20 28.98
C ASN A 126 25.14 -9.39 30.41
N PRO A 127 25.89 -8.44 30.98
CA PRO A 127 26.48 -8.60 32.31
C PRO A 127 25.45 -8.57 33.45
N ASN A 128 24.23 -8.06 33.21
CA ASN A 128 23.13 -8.10 34.16
C ASN A 128 22.12 -9.23 33.83
N MET A 129 22.43 -10.44 34.27
CA MET A 129 21.50 -11.59 34.16
C MET A 129 20.39 -11.57 35.23
N THR A 130 20.23 -10.44 35.94
CA THR A 130 19.32 -10.31 37.09
C THR A 130 17.95 -9.76 36.70
N GLU A 131 17.78 -9.27 35.46
CA GLU A 131 16.49 -8.85 34.91
C GLU A 131 15.87 -10.01 34.12
N ASP A 132 15.29 -10.95 34.84
CA ASP A 132 14.52 -12.05 34.31
C ASP A 132 13.04 -11.66 34.22
N TRP A 133 12.63 -11.25 33.03
CA TRP A 133 11.23 -10.97 32.69
C TRP A 133 10.27 -12.15 32.98
N ASP A 134 10.82 -13.36 33.18
CA ASP A 134 10.07 -14.56 33.58
C ASP A 134 9.80 -14.66 35.09
N ASN A 135 10.56 -13.97 35.96
CA ASN A 135 10.35 -13.99 37.42
C ASN A 135 9.59 -12.76 37.94
N GLU A 136 9.21 -11.80 37.08
CA GLU A 136 8.32 -10.69 37.46
C GLU A 136 6.83 -11.09 37.48
N VAL A 137 6.53 -12.39 37.39
CA VAL A 137 5.21 -12.92 37.71
C VAL A 137 5.05 -12.85 39.23
N ASP A 138 4.36 -11.82 39.70
CA ASP A 138 3.83 -11.77 41.05
C ASP A 138 2.78 -12.90 41.18
N ASP A 139 3.18 -14.04 41.74
CA ASP A 139 2.31 -15.20 41.99
C ASP A 139 1.11 -14.84 42.90
N ASP A 140 1.23 -13.75 43.67
CA ASP A 140 0.19 -13.21 44.54
C ASP A 140 -0.67 -12.13 43.85
N ALA A 141 -0.40 -11.80 42.58
CA ALA A 141 -1.20 -10.84 41.84
C ALA A 141 -2.64 -11.35 41.64
N PRO A 142 -3.66 -10.54 41.95
CA PRO A 142 -5.04 -10.94 41.69
C PRO A 142 -5.22 -11.16 40.19
N PRO A 143 -5.97 -12.20 39.78
CA PRO A 143 -6.15 -12.53 38.38
C PRO A 143 -6.71 -11.31 37.65
N PHE A 144 -6.04 -10.91 36.57
CA PHE A 144 -6.57 -9.87 35.70
C PHE A 144 -7.86 -10.42 35.09
N VAL A 145 -8.99 -9.80 35.40
CA VAL A 145 -10.27 -10.17 34.80
C VAL A 145 -10.64 -9.06 33.82
N TRP A 146 -10.53 -9.38 32.55
CA TRP A 146 -10.87 -8.46 31.47
C TRP A 146 -12.33 -7.99 31.59
N GLY A 147 -12.53 -6.68 31.80
CA GLY A 147 -13.86 -6.07 31.91
C GLY A 147 -14.36 -5.79 33.33
N VAL A 148 -13.59 -6.07 34.38
CA VAL A 148 -13.88 -5.59 35.76
C VAL A 148 -12.79 -4.65 36.25
N ASN A 149 -13.22 -3.46 36.66
CA ASN A 149 -12.38 -2.42 37.24
C ASN A 149 -12.61 -2.38 38.76
N THR A 150 -11.76 -3.08 39.52
CA THR A 150 -11.78 -3.08 41.00
C THR A 150 -11.54 -1.68 41.60
N THR A 151 -10.96 -0.74 40.85
CA THR A 151 -10.74 0.65 41.26
C THR A 151 -11.96 1.56 41.13
N LEU A 152 -13.08 1.11 40.53
CA LEU A 152 -14.30 1.92 40.43
C LEU A 152 -14.95 2.17 41.81
N ASN A 153 -14.76 1.28 42.78
CA ASN A 153 -15.43 1.39 44.08
C ASN A 153 -14.89 2.50 44.99
N GLN A 154 -13.68 3.04 44.74
CA GLN A 154 -13.19 4.22 45.50
C GLN A 154 -13.51 5.56 44.82
N ARG A 155 -13.92 5.56 43.55
CA ARG A 155 -14.10 6.81 42.77
C ARG A 155 -15.56 7.12 42.43
N LEU A 156 -16.52 6.57 43.17
CA LEU A 156 -17.95 6.89 42.99
C LEU A 156 -18.37 8.23 43.62
N GLU A 157 -17.50 8.92 44.36
CA GLU A 157 -17.84 10.22 44.97
C GLU A 157 -17.52 11.45 44.09
N THR A 158 -16.81 11.30 42.96
CA THR A 158 -16.61 12.42 42.01
C THR A 158 -16.73 11.94 40.57
N ARG A 159 -17.98 11.83 40.09
CA ARG A 159 -18.30 11.54 38.68
C ARG A 159 -17.82 12.68 37.76
N PRO A 160 -16.96 12.44 36.76
CA PRO A 160 -16.91 13.25 35.56
C PRO A 160 -17.96 12.72 34.58
N ILE A 161 -18.78 13.62 34.05
CA ILE A 161 -19.85 13.31 33.09
C ILE A 161 -19.19 13.01 31.74
N ASN A 162 -19.02 11.74 31.39
CA ASN A 162 -18.57 11.35 30.05
C ASN A 162 -19.78 11.17 29.13
N ASN A 163 -19.86 12.01 28.09
CA ASN A 163 -20.94 12.08 27.11
C ASN A 163 -20.81 11.00 26.03
N LEU A 164 -21.06 9.73 26.35
CA LEU A 164 -21.20 8.67 25.34
C LEU A 164 -22.65 8.19 25.25
N HIS A 165 -23.13 8.08 24.00
CA HIS A 165 -24.52 7.85 23.65
C HIS A 165 -24.99 6.43 24.07
N PRO A 166 -26.24 6.23 24.51
CA PRO A 166 -26.70 5.01 25.23
C PRO A 166 -26.66 3.68 24.46
N ASN A 167 -26.28 3.68 23.18
CA ASN A 167 -26.59 2.59 22.26
C ASN A 167 -25.40 1.69 21.88
N PHE A 168 -24.22 1.86 22.48
CA PHE A 168 -23.11 0.94 22.26
C PHE A 168 -22.98 -0.03 23.43
N ARG A 169 -23.40 -1.28 23.20
CA ARG A 169 -23.20 -2.42 24.10
C ARG A 169 -22.21 -3.38 23.45
N ALA A 170 -21.19 -3.80 24.20
CA ALA A 170 -20.26 -4.82 23.75
C ALA A 170 -21.01 -6.14 23.46
N PRO A 171 -20.66 -6.89 22.40
CA PRO A 171 -21.25 -8.20 22.12
C PRO A 171 -21.03 -9.15 23.30
N SER A 172 -22.07 -9.86 23.73
CA SER A 172 -22.05 -10.68 24.95
C SER A 172 -21.45 -12.08 24.77
N THR A 173 -20.84 -12.38 23.62
CA THR A 173 -20.26 -13.69 23.35
C THR A 173 -18.90 -13.56 22.67
N LEU A 174 -17.88 -14.13 23.29
CA LEU A 174 -16.56 -14.31 22.68
C LEU A 174 -16.59 -15.57 21.78
N PRO A 175 -15.96 -15.55 20.60
CA PRO A 175 -16.11 -16.60 19.57
C PRO A 175 -15.37 -17.92 19.87
N TRP A 176 -14.71 -18.05 21.03
CA TRP A 176 -13.90 -19.21 21.37
C TRP A 176 -14.48 -19.91 22.59
N SER A 177 -15.57 -20.65 22.39
CA SER A 177 -16.06 -21.63 23.37
C SER A 177 -16.00 -23.01 22.74
N GLY A 178 -14.93 -23.76 22.99
CA GLY A 178 -14.87 -25.13 22.47
C GLY A 178 -13.55 -25.87 22.54
N THR A 179 -12.78 -25.78 23.63
CA THR A 179 -11.84 -26.85 23.99
C THR A 179 -11.84 -26.99 25.51
N LYS A 180 -12.59 -27.98 26.02
CA LYS A 180 -12.38 -28.48 27.39
C LYS A 180 -11.22 -29.48 27.37
N PRO A 181 -10.46 -29.59 28.47
CA PRO A 181 -9.36 -30.55 28.62
C PRO A 181 -9.83 -32.01 28.60
#